data_AF-A0A7C2SPP9-F1
#
_entry.id   AF-A0A7C2SPP9-F1
#
_cell.length_a   1.000
_cell.length_b   1.000
_cell.length_c   1.000
_cell.angle_alpha   90.00
_cell.angle_beta   90.00
_cell.angle_gamma   90.00
#
_symmetry.space_group_name_H-M   'P 1'
#
loop_
_entity.id
_entity.type
_entity.pdbx_description
1 polymer ?
#
loop_
_entity_poly.entity_id
_entity_poly.type
_entity_poly.pdbx_seq_one_letter_code
_entity_poly.pdbx_strand_id
1 'polypeptide(L)' 'MSVVNRLLKTALPLTPKFIVRFFAKRYVAGDSLEDAVNTVRRLMGEGCCATVDVLGEAVRNPELAAQAVAAYREVLAAII' A
#
# COMPACT_ATOMS: atom_id res chain seq x y z
N MET A 1 -15.48 19.24 -15.13
CA MET A 1 -14.66 18.26 -14.39
C MET A 1 -14.29 17.02 -15.23
N SER A 2 -13.81 17.16 -16.48
CA SER A 2 -13.44 15.98 -17.31
C SER A 2 -12.05 16.05 -17.94
N VAL A 3 -11.59 17.25 -18.36
CA VAL A 3 -10.30 17.39 -19.06
C VAL A 3 -9.11 17.23 -18.11
N VAL A 4 -9.13 17.90 -16.94
CA VAL A 4 -8.05 17.79 -15.94
C VAL A 4 -7.92 16.37 -15.40
N ASN A 5 -9.03 15.71 -15.05
CA ASN A 5 -9.03 14.33 -14.58
C ASN A 5 -8.53 13.36 -15.66
N ARG A 6 -8.90 13.58 -16.93
CA ARG A 6 -8.41 12.78 -18.05
C ARG A 6 -6.91 12.96 -18.26
N LEU A 7 -6.40 14.20 -18.22
CA LEU A 7 -4.98 14.51 -18.30
C LEU A 7 -4.18 13.84 -17.19
N LEU A 8 -4.65 13.93 -15.94
CA LEU A 8 -4.03 13.27 -14.80
C LEU A 8 -3.99 11.75 -14.98
N LYS A 9 -5.10 11.12 -15.38
CA LYS A 9 -5.15 9.68 -15.65
C LYS A 9 -4.20 9.24 -16.76
N THR A 10 -4.04 10.05 -17.81
CA THR A 10 -3.11 9.74 -18.91
C THR A 10 -1.65 10.00 -18.56
N ALA A 11 -1.38 10.98 -17.68
CA ALA A 11 -0.03 11.30 -17.25
C ALA A 11 0.48 10.36 -16.15
N LEU A 12 -0.41 9.78 -15.35
CA LEU A 12 -0.04 8.94 -14.20
C LEU A 12 0.84 7.74 -14.59
N PRO A 13 0.56 6.96 -15.66
CA PRO A 13 1.43 5.86 -16.10
C PRO A 13 2.81 6.33 -16.60
N LEU A 14 2.92 7.58 -17.07
CA LEU A 14 4.16 8.18 -17.57
C LEU A 14 4.97 8.86 -16.47
N THR A 15 4.39 9.01 -15.27
CA THR A 15 5.04 9.69 -14.16
C THR A 15 6.14 8.81 -13.58
N PRO A 16 7.39 9.29 -13.46
CA PRO A 16 8.48 8.52 -12.88
C PRO A 16 8.14 8.03 -11.46
N LYS A 17 8.47 6.76 -11.17
CA LYS A 17 8.15 6.12 -9.88
C LYS A 17 8.69 6.88 -8.67
N PHE A 18 9.82 7.58 -8.79
CA PHE A 18 10.38 8.36 -7.68
C PHE A 18 9.51 9.56 -7.29
N ILE A 19 8.81 10.19 -8.25
CA ILE A 19 7.88 11.30 -7.98
C ILE A 19 6.67 10.75 -7.25
N VAL A 20 6.10 9.63 -7.74
CA VAL A 20 4.97 8.96 -7.08
C VAL A 20 5.33 8.58 -5.64
N ARG A 21 6.51 7.97 -5.44
CA ARG A 21 7.01 7.59 -4.11
C ARG A 21 7.22 8.81 -3.21
N PHE A 22 7.70 9.94 -3.74
CA PHE A 22 7.89 11.17 -2.94
C PHE A 22 6.59 11.67 -2.32
N PHE A 23 5.48 11.58 -3.04
CA PHE A 23 4.16 11.96 -2.52
C PHE A 23 3.52 10.85 -1.68
N ALA A 24 3.67 9.58 -2.08
CA ALA A 24 3.05 8.45 -1.40
C ALA A 24 3.66 8.11 -0.04
N LYS A 25 4.97 8.38 0.17
CA LYS A 25 5.70 8.00 1.40
C LYS A 25 5.10 8.53 2.71
N ARG A 26 4.26 9.56 2.68
CA ARG A 26 3.58 10.10 3.87
C ARG A 26 2.36 9.27 4.27
N TYR A 27 1.79 8.52 3.34
CA TYR A 27 0.53 7.79 3.49
C TYR A 27 0.70 6.27 3.44
N VAL A 28 1.84 5.78 2.98
CA VAL A 28 2.14 4.35 2.84
C VAL A 28 3.22 3.96 3.84
N ALA A 29 2.96 2.90 4.62
CA ALA A 29 3.84 2.44 5.69
C ALA A 29 5.16 1.83 5.20
N GLY A 30 5.27 1.54 3.90
CA GLY A 30 6.45 0.96 3.28
C GLY A 30 6.15 0.26 1.95
N ASP A 31 7.20 -0.13 1.23
CA ASP A 31 7.08 -0.89 -0.02
C ASP A 31 7.11 -2.42 0.24
N SER A 32 7.49 -2.83 1.45
CA SER A 32 7.58 -4.24 1.89
C SER A 32 6.82 -4.49 3.19
N LEU A 33 6.55 -5.77 3.49
CA LEU A 33 5.96 -6.18 4.76
C LEU A 33 6.83 -5.77 5.96
N GLU A 34 8.15 -5.91 5.83
CA GLU A 34 9.10 -5.53 6.89
C GLU A 34 9.02 -4.03 7.21
N ASP A 35 8.97 -3.19 6.18
CA ASP A 35 8.80 -1.74 6.35
C ASP A 35 7.48 -1.41 7.08
N ALA A 36 6.38 -2.08 6.69
CA ALA A 36 5.08 -1.89 7.32
C ALA A 36 5.11 -2.29 8.80
N VAL A 37 5.71 -3.44 9.13
CA VAL A 37 5.86 -3.91 10.52
C VAL A 37 6.72 -2.93 11.34
N ASN A 38 7.83 -2.44 10.79
CA ASN A 38 8.67 -1.46 11.47
C ASN A 38 7.92 -0.14 11.74
N THR A 39 7.11 0.32 10.79
CA THR A 39 6.23 1.48 10.96
C THR A 39 5.20 1.25 12.07
N VAL A 40 4.55 0.09 12.09
CA VAL A 40 3.59 -0.29 13.14
C VAL A 40 4.25 -0.30 14.52
N ARG A 41 5.41 -0.95 14.67
CA ARG A 41 6.15 -0.99 15.94
C ARG A 41 6.51 0.40 16.46
N ARG A 42 6.93 1.30 15.57
CA ARG A 42 7.20 2.70 15.92
C ARG A 42 5.93 3.39 16.44
N LEU A 43 4.81 3.26 15.74
CA LEU A 43 3.52 3.84 16.16
C LEU A 43 3.04 3.27 17.49
N MET A 44 3.22 1.97 17.73
CA MET A 44 2.92 1.35 19.02
C MET A 44 3.79 1.89 20.14
N GLY A 45 5.08 2.15 19.88
CA GLY A 45 5.97 2.83 20.83
C GLY A 45 5.54 4.26 21.18
N GLU A 46 4.77 4.90 20.29
CA GLU A 46 4.12 6.20 20.51
C GLU A 46 2.73 6.06 21.19
N GLY A 47 2.32 4.85 21.58
CA GLY A 47 1.05 4.57 22.25
C GLY A 47 -0.16 4.47 21.30
N CYS A 48 0.07 4.38 19.99
CA CYS A 48 -1.00 4.26 18.99
C CYS A 48 -1.35 2.80 18.71
N CYS A 49 -2.63 2.55 18.44
CA CYS A 49 -3.06 1.33 17.76
C CYS A 49 -2.88 1.49 16.24
N ALA A 50 -2.58 0.39 15.55
CA ALA A 50 -2.41 0.39 14.10
C ALA A 50 -3.27 -0.70 13.44
N THR A 51 -3.63 -0.46 12.19
CA THR A 51 -4.19 -1.46 11.28
C THR A 51 -3.32 -1.47 10.03
N VAL A 52 -3.25 -2.61 9.35
CA VAL A 52 -2.43 -2.78 8.13
C VAL A 52 -3.36 -3.08 6.97
N ASP A 53 -3.25 -2.26 5.92
CA ASP A 53 -3.99 -2.39 4.66
C ASP A 53 -3.00 -2.76 3.53
N VAL A 54 -3.31 -3.80 2.76
CA VAL A 54 -2.44 -4.32 1.69
C VAL A 54 -2.87 -3.73 0.35
N LEU A 55 -2.14 -2.72 -0.11
CA LEU A 55 -2.44 -2.05 -1.38
C LEU A 55 -2.23 -2.97 -2.59
N GLY A 56 -3.09 -2.83 -3.60
CA GLY A 56 -2.96 -3.55 -4.88
C GLY A 56 -3.90 -4.74 -5.06
N GLU A 57 -4.82 -4.94 -4.12
CA GLU A 57 -5.82 -6.03 -4.09
C GLU A 57 -6.97 -5.90 -5.10
N ALA A 58 -6.74 -5.32 -6.29
CA ALA A 58 -7.77 -5.25 -7.34
C ALA A 58 -8.00 -6.66 -7.94
N VAL A 59 -8.81 -7.47 -7.25
CA VAL A 59 -9.15 -8.84 -7.64
C VAL A 59 -10.06 -8.81 -8.86
N ARG A 60 -9.59 -9.41 -9.96
CA ARG A 60 -10.35 -9.56 -11.21
C ARG A 60 -10.58 -11.01 -11.62
N ASN A 61 -9.92 -11.94 -10.93
CA ASN A 61 -10.00 -13.37 -11.17
C ASN A 61 -9.66 -14.14 -9.87
N PRO A 62 -9.96 -15.45 -9.80
CA PRO A 62 -9.69 -16.27 -8.62
C PRO A 62 -8.22 -16.31 -8.20
N GLU A 63 -7.29 -16.23 -9.16
CA GLU A 63 -5.84 -16.28 -8.88
C GLU A 63 -5.38 -15.05 -8.08
N LEU A 64 -5.84 -13.86 -8.46
CA LEU A 64 -5.58 -12.62 -7.72
C LEU A 64 -6.21 -12.64 -6.33
N ALA A 65 -7.38 -13.28 -6.18
CA ALA A 65 -8.00 -13.46 -4.87
C ALA A 65 -7.13 -14.32 -3.94
N ALA A 66 -6.59 -15.43 -4.47
CA ALA A 66 -5.69 -16.29 -3.71
C ALA A 66 -4.40 -15.57 -3.30
N GLN A 67 -3.85 -14.73 -4.18
CA GLN A 67 -2.69 -13.89 -3.87
C GLN A 67 -2.98 -12.87 -2.76
N ALA A 68 -4.13 -12.19 -2.80
CA ALA A 68 -4.54 -11.25 -1.75
C ALA A 68 -4.69 -11.95 -0.39
N VAL A 69 -5.32 -13.13 -0.37
CA VAL A 69 -5.45 -13.94 0.86
C VAL A 69 -4.08 -14.37 1.40
N ALA A 70 -3.16 -14.77 0.53
CA ALA A 70 -1.81 -15.12 0.94
C ALA A 70 -1.09 -13.91 1.59
N ALA A 71 -1.20 -12.73 0.98
CA ALA A 71 -0.61 -11.50 1.53
C ALA A 71 -1.19 -11.14 2.92
N TYR A 72 -2.51 -11.26 3.11
CA TYR A 72 -3.09 -11.03 4.45
C TYR A 72 -2.61 -12.04 5.49
N ARG A 73 -2.41 -13.31 5.11
CA ARG A 73 -1.86 -14.32 6.01
C ARG A 73 -0.43 -14.01 6.41
N GLU A 74 0.39 -13.53 5.47
CA GLU A 74 1.75 -13.07 5.77
C GLU A 74 1.75 -11.88 6.73
N VAL A 75 0.86 -10.90 6.52
CA VAL A 75 0.69 -9.78 7.44
C VAL A 75 0.30 -10.26 8.84
N LEU A 76 -0.73 -11.11 8.95
CA LEU A 76 -1.18 -11.65 10.23
C LEU A 76 -0.08 -12.42 10.96
N ALA A 77 0.72 -13.22 10.23
CA ALA A 77 1.83 -13.96 10.81
C ALA A 77 2.98 -13.07 11.30
N ALA A 78 3.12 -11.85 10.75
CA ALA A 78 4.19 -10.93 11.11
C ALA A 78 3.84 -9.98 12.27
N ILE A 79 2.54 -9.80 12.57
CA ILE A 79 2.05 -8.89 13.62
C ILE A 79 1.56 -9.59 14.88
N ILE A 80 1.37 -10.92 14.84
CA ILE A 80 1.07 -11.78 16.00
C ILE A 80 2.38 -12.28 16.60
#